data_AF-A0A821WJP8-F1
#
_entry.id   AF-A0A821WJP8-F1
#
_cell.length_a   1.000
_cell.length_b   1.000
_cell.length_c   1.000
_cell.angle_alpha   90.00
_cell.angle_beta   90.00
_cell.angle_gamma   90.00
#
_symmetry.space_group_name_H-M   'P 1'
#
loop_
_entity.id
_entity.type
_entity.pdbx_description
1 polymer ?
#
loop_
_entity_poly.entity_id
_entity_poly.type
_entity_poly.pdbx_seq_one_letter_code
_entity_poly.pdbx_strand_id
1 'polypeptide(L)'
;MKRFNYVNQVLYRIYLFIPFLLELRTIMDWIFTDTALDLTSWLQLEDIYSNVYLLKCGRWAEEKYPTKRGVPRTKVSKYGIGGSLLALLILLIWFPLLFFSFTSSFYEPNPPTEVSVEIKLGGYLPIYKMTAQDRDITSFTNADYNSFRAALYLPKIAPAIEDTAYAFLRDYNSNDIHCVNLFSTSVDLWEISQPIRDIVINSLKSNSTPVPVRFSYTITRNPPNQDDSEDIAAVVSGEKTTNIAIDDRQTRNALIDILNGTLDTRTREFTIVQLMPRFLHVKPKAKPDSIKAFEKIFLWDYYANITMSVYQTRSIPNSTSAWWEMSENRRANGFNASCSLLPSRNYMTMIFFNDKISPANISFLTRYGIVGIYISIVSVFASFLRGQLFGTTKTIMFDELPQVDALWYFLTDIYLLRTVREHEIEADFFDRLIYIYRNPQVLLYWTRETTNTQ
;
A
#
# COMPACT_ATOMS: atom_id res chain seq x y z
N MET A 1 -15.57 35.78 29.21
CA MET A 1 -15.28 36.72 28.10
C MET A 1 -15.44 38.16 28.60
N LYS A 2 -14.42 38.75 29.24
CA LYS A 2 -14.56 40.05 29.94
C LYS A 2 -13.76 41.20 29.31
N ARG A 3 -12.94 40.93 28.29
CA ARG A 3 -12.13 41.94 27.59
C ARG A 3 -12.37 41.84 26.10
N PHE A 4 -12.68 42.96 25.46
CA PHE A 4 -12.90 43.06 24.02
C PHE A 4 -11.59 43.50 23.37
N ASN A 5 -10.79 42.52 22.90
CA ASN A 5 -9.51 42.76 22.24
C ASN A 5 -9.44 41.91 20.96
N TYR A 6 -8.62 42.33 20.01
CA TYR A 6 -8.39 41.57 18.76
C TYR A 6 -7.88 40.14 19.02
N VAL A 7 -6.98 39.96 19.99
CA VAL A 7 -6.47 38.63 20.39
C VAL A 7 -7.61 37.72 20.89
N ASN A 8 -8.53 38.27 21.69
CA ASN A 8 -9.66 37.51 22.20
C ASN A 8 -10.66 37.15 21.10
N GLN A 9 -10.80 38.00 20.07
CA GLN A 9 -11.60 37.68 18.90
C GLN A 9 -11.03 36.48 18.14
N VAL A 10 -9.71 36.47 17.90
CA VAL A 10 -9.03 35.37 17.22
C VAL A 10 -9.10 34.08 18.02
N LEU A 11 -8.77 34.13 19.32
CA LEU A 11 -8.86 32.97 20.21
C LEU A 11 -10.27 32.40 20.29
N TYR A 12 -11.29 33.28 20.29
CA TYR A 12 -12.67 32.83 20.31
C TYR A 12 -13.11 32.20 18.98
N ARG A 13 -12.65 32.73 17.84
CA ARG A 13 -12.84 32.04 16.55
C ARG A 13 -12.16 30.67 16.51
N ILE A 14 -10.97 30.53 17.11
CA ILE A 14 -10.29 29.24 17.23
C ILE A 14 -11.12 28.29 18.11
N TYR A 15 -11.62 28.78 19.25
CA TYR A 15 -12.50 28.01 20.14
C TYR A 15 -13.75 27.50 19.41
N LEU A 16 -14.40 28.33 18.58
CA LEU A 16 -15.55 27.92 17.75
C LEU A 16 -15.18 26.97 16.61
N PHE A 17 -13.91 26.94 16.18
CA PHE A 17 -13.44 26.05 15.11
C PHE A 17 -13.13 24.63 15.62
N ILE A 18 -12.93 24.45 16.93
CA ILE A 18 -12.66 23.12 17.51
C ILE A 18 -13.97 22.33 17.48
N PRO A 19 -14.02 21.19 16.77
CA PRO A 19 -15.25 20.41 16.64
C PRO A 19 -15.72 19.89 18.00
N PHE A 20 -17.03 19.90 18.23
CA PHE A 20 -17.73 19.43 19.44
C PHE A 20 -17.46 20.21 20.73
N LEU A 21 -16.48 21.12 20.76
CA LEU A 21 -16.09 21.81 21.99
C LEU A 21 -17.19 22.79 22.46
N LEU A 22 -17.74 23.57 21.53
CA LEU A 22 -18.83 24.50 21.83
C LEU A 22 -20.09 23.74 22.21
N GLU A 23 -20.45 22.73 21.42
CA GLU A 23 -21.69 21.97 21.59
C GLU A 23 -21.71 21.24 22.93
N LEU A 24 -20.62 20.55 23.28
CA LEU A 24 -20.51 19.86 24.57
C LEU A 24 -20.58 20.84 25.73
N ARG A 25 -19.88 21.97 25.64
CA ARG A 25 -19.95 22.99 26.69
C ARG A 25 -21.37 23.52 26.85
N THR A 26 -22.01 23.92 25.75
CA THR A 26 -23.33 24.54 25.81
C THR A 26 -24.39 23.60 26.37
N ILE A 27 -24.33 22.31 26.00
CA ILE A 27 -25.23 21.28 26.54
C ILE A 27 -24.94 21.04 28.03
N MET A 28 -23.66 20.95 28.41
CA MET A 28 -23.25 20.78 29.80
C MET A 28 -23.72 21.96 30.67
N ASP A 29 -23.51 23.20 30.20
CA ASP A 29 -23.93 24.41 30.88
C ASP A 29 -25.46 24.44 31.05
N TRP A 30 -26.24 23.98 30.06
CA TRP A 30 -27.70 23.85 30.18
C TRP A 30 -28.11 22.79 31.22
N ILE A 31 -27.48 21.61 31.23
CA ILE A 31 -27.81 20.52 32.17
C ILE A 31 -27.59 20.94 33.62
N PHE A 32 -26.52 21.68 33.90
CA PHE A 32 -26.10 22.01 35.26
C PHE A 32 -26.52 23.41 35.74
N THR A 33 -27.31 24.14 34.95
CA THR A 33 -27.79 25.47 35.34
C THR A 33 -29.31 25.48 35.46
N ASP A 34 -29.81 26.02 36.57
CA ASP A 34 -31.24 26.29 36.73
C ASP A 34 -31.65 27.40 35.75
N THR A 35 -32.55 27.12 34.80
CA THR A 35 -33.03 28.08 33.78
C THR A 35 -34.47 27.83 33.40
N ALA A 36 -35.18 28.88 32.97
CA ALA A 36 -36.52 28.76 32.38
C ALA A 36 -36.53 28.26 30.92
N LEU A 37 -35.38 28.27 30.24
CA LEU A 37 -35.29 28.02 28.81
C LEU A 37 -35.22 26.53 28.49
N ASP A 38 -35.97 26.11 27.47
CA ASP A 38 -35.78 24.79 26.88
C ASP A 38 -34.45 24.72 26.13
N LEU A 39 -33.99 23.51 25.82
CA LEU A 39 -32.71 23.30 25.16
C LEU A 39 -32.59 24.07 23.82
N THR A 40 -33.67 24.16 23.03
CA THR A 40 -33.60 24.85 21.74
C THR A 40 -33.46 26.36 21.90
N SER A 41 -34.21 26.95 22.83
CA SER A 41 -34.07 28.38 23.18
C SER A 41 -32.71 28.69 23.79
N TRP A 42 -32.17 27.79 24.60
CA TRP A 42 -30.82 27.91 25.15
C TRP A 42 -29.75 27.92 24.06
N LEU A 43 -29.82 26.99 23.10
CA LEU A 43 -28.91 26.95 21.97
C LEU A 43 -29.01 28.22 21.10
N GLN A 44 -30.22 28.74 20.89
CA GLN A 44 -30.42 30.01 20.17
C GLN A 44 -29.81 31.20 20.92
N LEU A 45 -29.99 31.28 22.24
CA LEU A 45 -29.40 32.34 23.06
C LEU A 45 -27.86 32.33 22.98
N GLU A 46 -27.25 31.15 23.07
CA GLU A 46 -25.79 30.98 23.02
C GLU A 46 -25.22 31.27 21.62
N ASP A 47 -25.92 30.93 20.55
CA ASP A 47 -25.54 31.30 19.18
C ASP A 47 -25.59 32.83 18.97
N ILE A 48 -26.68 33.47 19.41
CA ILE A 48 -26.83 34.94 19.38
C ILE A 48 -25.71 35.60 20.19
N TYR A 49 -25.45 35.12 21.40
CA TYR A 49 -24.38 35.65 22.25
C TYR A 49 -23.01 35.52 21.60
N SER A 50 -22.71 34.36 21.00
CA SER A 50 -21.46 34.10 20.29
C SER A 50 -21.26 35.06 19.11
N ASN A 51 -22.32 35.28 18.32
CA ASN A 51 -22.30 36.23 17.20
C ASN A 51 -22.08 37.67 17.71
N VAL A 52 -22.91 38.15 18.66
CA VAL A 52 -22.82 39.52 19.19
C VAL A 52 -21.46 39.79 19.84
N TYR A 53 -20.87 38.80 20.53
CA TYR A 53 -19.53 38.93 21.10
C TYR A 53 -18.46 39.12 20.02
N LEU A 54 -18.51 38.32 18.93
CA LEU A 54 -17.60 38.46 17.79
C LEU A 54 -17.74 39.81 17.10
N LEU A 55 -18.97 40.30 16.93
CA LEU A 55 -19.27 41.62 16.37
C LEU A 55 -18.73 42.73 17.26
N LYS A 56 -18.98 42.66 18.57
CA LYS A 56 -18.48 43.66 19.53
C LYS A 56 -16.95 43.75 19.51
N CYS A 57 -16.26 42.62 19.45
CA CYS A 57 -14.80 42.63 19.31
C CYS A 57 -14.34 43.19 17.96
N GLY A 58 -15.09 42.93 16.89
CA GLY A 58 -14.85 43.48 15.56
C GLY A 58 -15.00 45.01 15.52
N ARG A 59 -16.10 45.54 16.04
CA ARG A 59 -16.36 47.00 16.13
C ARG A 59 -15.32 47.70 17.02
N TRP A 60 -14.96 47.10 18.15
CA TRP A 60 -13.85 47.59 18.97
C TRP A 60 -12.53 47.66 18.19
N ALA A 61 -12.22 46.66 17.36
CA ALA A 61 -11.01 46.65 16.55
C ALA A 61 -11.05 47.71 15.44
N GLU A 62 -12.22 47.94 14.82
CA GLU A 62 -12.43 49.00 13.82
C GLU A 62 -12.29 50.40 14.43
N GLU A 63 -12.81 50.61 15.65
CA GLU A 63 -12.68 51.85 16.40
C GLU A 63 -11.22 52.11 16.80
N LYS A 64 -10.51 51.08 17.29
CA LYS A 64 -9.12 51.20 17.73
C LYS A 64 -8.12 51.37 16.58
N TYR A 65 -8.41 50.78 15.41
CA TYR A 65 -7.57 50.81 14.22
C TYR A 65 -8.36 51.28 12.98
N PRO A 66 -8.75 52.58 12.93
CA PRO A 66 -9.66 53.08 11.91
C PRO A 66 -9.02 53.07 10.53
N THR A 67 -9.74 52.53 9.56
CA THR A 67 -9.35 52.60 8.14
C THR A 67 -10.07 53.76 7.47
N LYS A 68 -9.33 54.67 6.82
CA LYS A 68 -9.92 55.79 6.08
C LYS A 68 -10.87 55.26 4.99
N ARG A 69 -12.14 55.67 5.06
CA ARG A 69 -13.17 55.29 4.09
C ARG A 69 -12.79 55.82 2.70
N GLY A 70 -12.95 55.00 1.67
CA GLY A 70 -12.63 55.37 0.28
C GLY A 70 -11.14 55.29 -0.11
N VAL A 71 -10.24 54.90 0.78
CA VAL A 71 -8.82 54.72 0.48
C VAL A 71 -8.53 53.27 0.07
N PRO A 72 -7.69 53.01 -0.96
CA PRO A 72 -7.31 51.66 -1.32
C PRO A 72 -6.59 50.95 -0.15
N ARG A 73 -6.96 49.68 0.11
CA ARG A 73 -6.29 48.83 1.10
C ARG A 73 -4.80 48.67 0.77
N THR A 74 -3.96 48.62 1.80
CA THR A 74 -2.50 48.50 1.67
C THR A 74 -2.11 47.20 0.95
N LYS A 75 -1.05 47.27 0.13
CA LYS A 75 -0.54 46.11 -0.61
C LYS A 75 -0.23 44.93 0.31
N VAL A 76 0.38 45.20 1.48
CA VAL A 76 0.72 44.17 2.49
C VAL A 76 -0.52 43.41 2.97
N SER A 77 -1.62 44.09 3.27
CA SER A 77 -2.86 43.44 3.70
C SER A 77 -3.48 42.59 2.59
N LYS A 78 -3.49 43.11 1.34
CA LYS A 78 -4.03 42.39 0.17
C LYS A 78 -3.24 41.12 -0.13
N TYR A 79 -1.92 41.23 -0.28
CA TYR A 79 -1.08 40.08 -0.61
C TYR A 79 -0.87 39.14 0.58
N GLY A 80 -0.91 39.64 1.82
CA GLY A 80 -0.83 38.81 3.01
C GLY A 80 -2.04 37.88 3.15
N ILE A 81 -3.24 38.45 3.22
CA ILE A 81 -4.48 37.67 3.40
C ILE A 81 -4.80 36.85 2.14
N GLY A 82 -4.77 37.49 0.97
CA GLY A 82 -5.08 36.83 -0.30
C GLY A 82 -4.04 35.77 -0.67
N GLY A 83 -2.75 36.06 -0.47
CA GLY A 83 -1.66 35.12 -0.71
C GLY A 83 -1.68 33.95 0.27
N SER A 84 -2.00 34.18 1.55
CA SER A 84 -2.16 33.10 2.54
C SER A 84 -3.31 32.16 2.17
N LEU A 85 -4.47 32.70 1.77
CA LEU A 85 -5.61 31.89 1.33
C LEU A 85 -5.28 31.09 0.06
N LEU A 86 -4.61 31.72 -0.91
CA LEU A 86 -4.17 31.05 -2.14
C LEU A 86 -3.15 29.94 -1.85
N ALA A 87 -2.16 30.20 -0.99
CA ALA A 87 -1.15 29.23 -0.59
C ALA A 87 -1.78 28.04 0.15
N LEU A 88 -2.76 28.29 1.02
CA LEU A 88 -3.51 27.24 1.70
C LEU A 88 -4.27 26.35 0.70
N LEU A 89 -4.89 26.94 -0.33
CA LEU A 89 -5.60 26.19 -1.37
C LEU A 89 -4.63 25.34 -2.22
N ILE A 90 -3.48 25.89 -2.60
CA ILE A 90 -2.44 25.14 -3.32
C ILE A 90 -1.93 23.98 -2.45
N LEU A 91 -1.63 24.25 -1.17
CA LEU A 91 -1.19 23.22 -0.23
C LEU A 91 -2.24 22.12 -0.12
N LEU A 92 -3.53 22.44 -0.02
CA LEU A 92 -4.58 21.44 0.10
C LEU A 92 -4.69 20.52 -1.13
N ILE A 93 -4.48 21.07 -2.32
CA ILE A 93 -4.48 20.29 -3.57
C ILE A 93 -3.20 19.45 -3.70
N TRP A 94 -2.04 20.00 -3.34
CA TRP A 94 -0.74 19.36 -3.56
C TRP A 94 -0.31 18.43 -2.43
N PHE A 95 -0.71 18.71 -1.19
CA PHE A 95 -0.31 17.94 -0.01
C PHE A 95 -0.69 16.46 -0.12
N PRO A 96 -1.91 16.08 -0.52
CA PRO A 96 -2.23 14.68 -0.74
C PRO A 96 -1.32 14.02 -1.79
N LEU A 97 -1.03 14.71 -2.90
CA LEU A 97 -0.15 14.20 -3.96
C LEU A 97 1.28 13.98 -3.45
N LEU A 98 1.80 14.92 -2.67
CA LEU A 98 3.12 14.80 -2.04
C LEU A 98 3.14 13.67 -1.00
N PHE A 99 2.09 13.54 -0.20
CA PHE A 99 1.93 12.46 0.75
C PHE A 99 1.97 11.09 0.05
N PHE A 100 1.29 10.95 -1.10
CA PHE A 100 1.34 9.70 -1.87
C PHE A 100 2.74 9.38 -2.40
N SER A 101 3.45 10.36 -2.94
CA SER A 101 4.85 10.17 -3.37
C SER A 101 5.78 9.78 -2.23
N PHE A 102 5.47 10.19 -1.00
CA PHE A 102 6.19 9.76 0.19
C PHE A 102 5.80 8.33 0.58
N THR A 103 4.51 7.96 0.47
CA THR A 103 4.06 6.60 0.84
C THR A 103 4.61 5.49 -0.06
N SER A 104 4.93 5.77 -1.32
CA SER A 104 5.56 4.79 -2.22
C SER A 104 7.00 4.42 -1.83
N SER A 105 7.56 5.05 -0.80
CA SER A 105 8.84 4.61 -0.21
C SER A 105 8.68 3.47 0.80
N PHE A 106 7.46 3.19 1.27
CA PHE A 106 7.20 2.21 2.34
C PHE A 106 6.89 0.79 1.85
N TYR A 107 7.03 0.49 0.55
CA TYR A 107 6.80 -0.88 0.07
C TYR A 107 7.82 -1.85 0.69
N GLU A 108 7.32 -2.93 1.30
CA GLU A 108 8.11 -3.92 2.02
C GLU A 108 8.46 -5.13 1.13
N PRO A 109 9.65 -5.75 1.33
CA PRO A 109 10.02 -6.97 0.64
C PRO A 109 9.05 -8.12 0.96
N ASN A 110 8.78 -8.98 -0.03
CA ASN A 110 7.91 -10.15 0.11
C ASN A 110 8.69 -11.46 -0.12
N PRO A 111 9.50 -11.91 0.85
CA PRO A 111 10.30 -13.11 0.72
C PRO A 111 9.44 -14.38 0.67
N PRO A 112 9.81 -15.39 -0.12
CA PRO A 112 9.21 -16.72 -0.02
C PRO A 112 9.68 -17.41 1.28
N THR A 113 8.76 -18.11 1.96
CA THR A 113 9.07 -18.88 3.17
C THR A 113 9.42 -20.33 2.83
N GLU A 114 8.79 -20.86 1.79
CA GLU A 114 9.06 -22.20 1.30
C GLU A 114 8.91 -22.24 -0.22
N VAL A 115 9.74 -23.05 -0.86
CA VAL A 115 9.71 -23.29 -2.30
C VAL A 115 9.80 -24.78 -2.56
N SER A 116 8.71 -25.35 -3.04
CA SER A 116 8.60 -26.75 -3.41
C SER A 116 8.74 -26.93 -4.91
N VAL A 117 9.59 -27.85 -5.34
CA VAL A 117 9.87 -28.16 -6.75
C VAL A 117 9.62 -29.64 -7.02
N GLU A 118 8.96 -29.92 -8.14
CA GLU A 118 8.64 -31.27 -8.59
C GLU A 118 9.01 -31.45 -10.07
N ILE A 119 9.64 -32.57 -10.40
CA ILE A 119 9.87 -32.99 -11.80
C ILE A 119 9.03 -34.23 -12.09
N LYS A 120 8.16 -34.13 -13.10
CA LYS A 120 7.29 -35.21 -13.56
C LYS A 120 7.66 -35.62 -14.97
N LEU A 121 7.76 -36.92 -15.20
CA LEU A 121 7.90 -37.50 -16.53
C LEU A 121 6.50 -37.88 -17.02
N GLY A 122 6.03 -37.29 -18.11
CA GLY A 122 4.69 -37.53 -18.63
C GLY A 122 3.58 -37.07 -17.67
N GLY A 123 2.51 -37.86 -17.60
CA GLY A 123 1.42 -37.71 -16.62
C GLY A 123 1.58 -38.62 -15.39
N TYR A 124 2.80 -39.10 -15.13
CA TYR A 124 3.07 -40.09 -14.08
C TYR A 124 3.58 -39.45 -12.78
N LEU A 125 3.92 -40.30 -11.81
CA LEU A 125 4.47 -39.89 -10.51
C LEU A 125 5.72 -39.02 -10.66
N PRO A 126 5.92 -38.04 -9.76
CA PRO A 126 7.13 -37.22 -9.76
C PRO A 126 8.36 -38.11 -9.55
N ILE A 127 9.37 -37.90 -10.39
CA ILE A 127 10.68 -38.55 -10.23
C ILE A 127 11.54 -37.76 -9.26
N TYR A 128 11.29 -36.47 -9.09
CA TYR A 128 12.05 -35.64 -8.17
C TYR A 128 11.11 -34.72 -7.40
N LYS A 129 11.33 -34.62 -6.09
CA LYS A 129 10.64 -33.65 -5.23
C LYS A 129 11.61 -33.07 -4.21
N MET A 130 11.58 -31.76 -4.06
CA MET A 130 12.39 -31.04 -3.06
C MET A 130 11.65 -29.83 -2.55
N THR A 131 11.84 -29.54 -1.27
CA THR A 131 11.28 -28.38 -0.61
C THR A 131 12.40 -27.59 0.05
N ALA A 132 12.69 -26.39 -0.47
CA ALA A 132 13.62 -25.45 0.16
C ALA A 132 12.87 -24.59 1.19
N GLN A 133 13.49 -24.38 2.35
CA GLN A 133 12.95 -23.59 3.46
C GLN A 133 13.88 -22.41 3.80
N ASP A 134 13.61 -21.69 4.88
CA ASP A 134 14.32 -20.45 5.30
C ASP A 134 15.86 -20.52 5.26
N ARG A 135 16.47 -21.67 5.54
CA ARG A 135 17.95 -21.80 5.49
C ARG A 135 18.53 -21.90 4.09
N ASP A 136 17.71 -22.37 3.16
CA ASP A 136 18.08 -22.59 1.77
C ASP A 136 17.64 -21.42 0.87
N ILE A 137 16.83 -20.51 1.43
CA ILE A 137 16.37 -19.28 0.80
C ILE A 137 17.18 -18.12 1.39
N THR A 138 18.02 -17.48 0.57
CA THR A 138 18.85 -16.36 1.02
C THR A 138 18.66 -15.13 0.17
N SER A 139 18.54 -13.96 0.79
CA SER A 139 18.51 -12.69 0.08
C SER A 139 19.85 -12.39 -0.59
N PHE A 140 19.82 -11.62 -1.68
CA PHE A 140 21.03 -11.12 -2.31
C PHE A 140 21.78 -10.18 -1.36
N THR A 141 23.11 -10.32 -1.28
CA THR A 141 23.93 -9.28 -0.68
C THR A 141 24.09 -8.09 -1.64
N ASN A 142 24.45 -6.92 -1.12
CA ASN A 142 24.74 -5.76 -1.98
C ASN A 142 25.90 -6.03 -2.95
N ALA A 143 26.86 -6.89 -2.58
CA ALA A 143 27.94 -7.31 -3.47
C ALA A 143 27.41 -8.20 -4.60
N ASP A 144 26.53 -9.14 -4.29
CA ASP A 144 25.91 -10.06 -5.26
C ASP A 144 24.98 -9.30 -6.23
N TYR A 145 24.27 -8.29 -5.75
CA TYR A 145 23.48 -7.39 -6.60
C TYR A 145 24.37 -6.61 -7.59
N ASN A 146 25.49 -6.06 -7.11
CA ASN A 146 26.40 -5.32 -7.95
C ASN A 146 27.12 -6.21 -8.98
N SER A 147 27.49 -7.44 -8.60
CA SER A 147 28.09 -8.41 -9.53
C SER A 147 27.08 -8.85 -10.58
N PHE A 148 25.82 -9.12 -10.18
CA PHE A 148 24.72 -9.43 -11.08
C PHE A 148 24.46 -8.30 -12.08
N ARG A 149 24.39 -7.06 -11.58
CA ARG A 149 24.24 -5.84 -12.39
C ARG A 149 25.39 -5.64 -13.37
N ALA A 150 26.63 -5.84 -12.94
CA ALA A 150 27.80 -5.71 -13.81
C ALA A 150 27.82 -6.77 -14.91
N ALA A 151 27.38 -7.99 -14.60
CA ALA A 151 27.34 -9.09 -15.55
C ALA A 151 26.20 -8.97 -16.58
N LEU A 152 25.13 -8.22 -16.26
CA LEU A 152 24.13 -7.79 -17.26
C LEU A 152 24.65 -6.70 -18.21
N TYR A 153 25.64 -5.92 -17.77
CA TYR A 153 26.25 -4.80 -18.51
C TYR A 153 27.38 -5.22 -19.48
N LEU A 154 27.51 -6.52 -19.78
CA LEU A 154 28.60 -7.02 -20.61
C LEU A 154 28.42 -6.60 -22.08
N PRO A 155 29.47 -6.11 -22.76
CA PRO A 155 29.41 -5.45 -24.09
C PRO A 155 29.08 -6.38 -25.27
N LYS A 156 28.57 -7.59 -25.03
CA LYS A 156 28.26 -8.60 -26.05
C LYS A 156 26.80 -8.61 -26.51
N ILE A 157 25.94 -7.74 -25.96
CA ILE A 157 24.49 -7.78 -26.15
C ILE A 157 24.01 -6.50 -26.87
N ALA A 158 22.94 -6.60 -27.64
CA ALA A 158 22.36 -5.45 -28.33
C ALA A 158 21.86 -4.39 -27.31
N PRO A 159 22.16 -3.08 -27.53
CA PRO A 159 21.94 -2.02 -26.53
C PRO A 159 20.47 -1.88 -26.09
N ALA A 160 19.51 -2.08 -27.00
CA ALA A 160 18.09 -1.98 -26.66
C ALA A 160 17.58 -3.08 -25.70
N ILE A 161 18.21 -4.26 -25.70
CA ILE A 161 17.82 -5.37 -24.81
C ILE A 161 18.42 -5.16 -23.42
N GLU A 162 19.66 -4.66 -23.37
CA GLU A 162 20.34 -4.27 -22.14
C GLU A 162 19.54 -3.21 -21.37
N ASP A 163 19.04 -2.18 -22.06
CA ASP A 163 18.21 -1.14 -21.45
C ASP A 163 16.95 -1.70 -20.77
N THR A 164 16.29 -2.70 -21.37
CA THR A 164 15.09 -3.32 -20.79
C THR A 164 15.40 -4.19 -19.58
N ALA A 165 16.49 -4.93 -19.59
CA ALA A 165 16.92 -5.77 -18.47
C ALA A 165 17.41 -4.92 -17.29
N TYR A 166 18.11 -3.83 -17.58
CA TYR A 166 18.55 -2.86 -16.60
C TYR A 166 17.40 -2.05 -16.01
N ALA A 167 16.41 -1.66 -16.84
CA ALA A 167 15.18 -1.04 -16.37
C ALA A 167 14.44 -1.97 -15.40
N PHE A 168 14.30 -3.26 -15.72
CA PHE A 168 13.69 -4.24 -14.82
C PHE A 168 14.48 -4.36 -13.50
N LEU A 169 15.80 -4.51 -13.55
CA LEU A 169 16.61 -4.68 -12.34
C LEU A 169 16.57 -3.45 -11.40
N ARG A 170 16.37 -2.25 -11.95
CA ARG A 170 16.31 -0.98 -11.21
C ARG A 170 15.15 -0.91 -10.22
N ASP A 171 14.06 -1.61 -10.52
CA ASP A 171 12.87 -1.61 -9.67
C ASP A 171 13.06 -2.49 -8.40
N TYR A 172 14.12 -3.32 -8.38
CA TYR A 172 14.44 -4.23 -7.29
C TYR A 172 15.71 -3.84 -6.55
N ASN A 173 15.65 -3.93 -5.22
CA ASN A 173 16.80 -3.85 -4.33
C ASN A 173 17.36 -5.26 -4.06
N SER A 174 18.54 -5.33 -3.44
CA SER A 174 19.16 -6.58 -2.98
C SER A 174 18.24 -7.42 -2.09
N ASN A 175 17.49 -6.79 -1.20
CA ASN A 175 16.55 -7.48 -0.30
C ASN A 175 15.31 -8.06 -1.00
N ASP A 176 14.99 -7.63 -2.22
CA ASP A 176 13.81 -8.13 -2.95
C ASP A 176 14.13 -9.40 -3.74
N ILE A 177 15.43 -9.63 -3.99
CA ILE A 177 15.94 -10.74 -4.79
C ILE A 177 16.41 -11.85 -3.85
N HIS A 178 15.90 -13.07 -4.09
CA HIS A 178 16.19 -14.22 -3.26
C HIS A 178 16.76 -15.37 -4.08
N CYS A 179 17.84 -15.96 -3.58
CA CYS A 179 18.40 -17.20 -4.07
C CYS A 179 17.70 -18.36 -3.36
N VAL A 180 17.22 -19.33 -4.13
CA VAL A 180 16.60 -20.55 -3.64
C VAL A 180 17.52 -21.70 -4.00
N ASN A 181 18.15 -22.30 -2.98
CA ASN A 181 19.05 -23.42 -3.15
C ASN A 181 18.29 -24.73 -2.97
N LEU A 182 18.15 -25.47 -4.06
CA LEU A 182 17.57 -26.80 -4.07
C LEU A 182 18.71 -27.81 -3.85
N PHE A 183 18.57 -28.73 -2.90
CA PHE A 183 19.51 -29.84 -2.77
C PHE A 183 19.47 -30.73 -4.03
N SER A 184 20.53 -31.50 -4.29
CA SER A 184 20.61 -32.41 -5.42
C SER A 184 19.72 -33.65 -5.24
N THR A 185 19.54 -34.11 -4.01
CA THR A 185 18.87 -35.38 -3.71
C THR A 185 17.38 -35.17 -3.45
N SER A 186 16.53 -36.01 -4.05
CA SER A 186 15.08 -36.01 -3.82
C SER A 186 14.75 -36.35 -2.36
N VAL A 187 13.79 -35.64 -1.78
CA VAL A 187 13.29 -35.91 -0.42
C VAL A 187 12.50 -37.22 -0.39
N ASP A 188 11.71 -37.47 -1.43
CA ASP A 188 10.87 -38.67 -1.54
C ASP A 188 11.66 -39.83 -2.15
N LEU A 189 11.41 -41.04 -1.62
CA LEU A 189 11.84 -42.28 -2.23
C LEU A 189 11.05 -42.51 -3.53
N TRP A 190 11.72 -43.10 -4.52
CA TRP A 190 11.12 -43.41 -5.80
C TRP A 190 10.37 -44.74 -5.75
N GLU A 191 9.07 -44.65 -5.55
CA GLU A 191 8.14 -45.79 -5.56
C GLU A 191 7.29 -45.75 -6.84
N ILE A 192 7.55 -46.68 -7.76
CA ILE A 192 6.79 -46.83 -9.01
C ILE A 192 6.17 -48.23 -9.07
N SER A 193 4.87 -48.30 -9.37
CA SER A 193 4.22 -49.59 -9.60
C SER A 193 4.72 -50.20 -10.91
N GLN A 194 4.93 -51.53 -10.92
CA GLN A 194 5.38 -52.27 -12.11
C GLN A 194 4.56 -51.95 -13.38
N PRO A 195 3.21 -51.90 -13.37
CA PRO A 195 2.46 -51.57 -14.58
C PRO A 195 2.75 -50.16 -15.10
N ILE A 196 2.91 -49.16 -14.22
CA ILE A 196 3.26 -47.80 -14.63
C ILE A 196 4.66 -47.76 -15.22
N ARG A 197 5.60 -48.51 -14.62
CA ARG A 197 6.97 -48.64 -15.13
C ARG A 197 7.00 -49.18 -16.56
N ASP A 198 6.24 -50.24 -16.84
CA ASP A 198 6.14 -50.83 -18.18
C ASP A 198 5.50 -49.86 -19.19
N ILE A 199 4.48 -49.11 -18.79
CA ILE A 199 3.86 -48.09 -19.64
C ILE A 199 4.87 -46.99 -19.99
N VAL A 200 5.64 -46.50 -19.01
CA VAL A 200 6.67 -45.48 -19.24
C VAL A 200 7.74 -46.02 -20.21
N ILE A 201 8.23 -47.24 -20.00
CA ILE A 201 9.19 -47.89 -20.90
C ILE A 201 8.64 -48.02 -22.32
N ASN A 202 7.39 -48.46 -22.47
CA ASN A 202 6.75 -48.58 -23.77
C ASN A 202 6.55 -47.23 -24.45
N SER A 203 6.25 -46.16 -23.68
CA SER A 203 6.15 -44.80 -24.20
C SER A 203 7.49 -44.20 -24.64
N LEU A 204 8.60 -44.66 -24.04
CA LEU A 204 9.95 -44.25 -24.43
C LEU A 204 10.44 -45.00 -25.67
N LYS A 205 10.07 -46.29 -25.79
CA LYS A 205 10.36 -47.14 -26.96
C LYS A 205 9.55 -46.75 -28.20
N SER A 206 8.37 -46.15 -28.02
CA SER A 206 7.56 -45.71 -29.15
C SER A 206 8.22 -44.53 -29.86
N ASN A 207 8.49 -44.68 -31.16
CA ASN A 207 9.08 -43.63 -31.99
C ASN A 207 8.06 -42.60 -32.49
N SER A 208 6.84 -42.59 -31.93
CA SER A 208 5.72 -41.80 -32.45
C SER A 208 5.37 -40.57 -31.62
N THR A 209 5.73 -40.54 -30.33
CA THR A 209 5.35 -39.46 -29.41
C THR A 209 6.55 -38.92 -28.63
N PRO A 210 6.74 -37.59 -28.55
CA PRO A 210 7.67 -36.97 -27.59
C PRO A 210 7.22 -37.26 -26.16
N VAL A 211 8.17 -37.39 -25.22
CA VAL A 211 7.84 -37.57 -23.80
C VAL A 211 7.97 -36.22 -23.10
N PRO A 212 6.85 -35.62 -22.62
CA PRO A 212 6.92 -34.34 -21.93
C PRO A 212 7.52 -34.53 -20.53
N VAL A 213 8.39 -33.62 -20.13
CA VAL A 213 8.96 -33.49 -18.80
C VAL A 213 8.50 -32.15 -18.23
N ARG A 214 7.80 -32.21 -17.10
CA ARG A 214 7.22 -31.04 -16.45
C ARG A 214 8.01 -30.72 -15.19
N PHE A 215 8.53 -29.52 -15.13
CA PHE A 215 9.11 -28.90 -13.94
C PHE A 215 8.07 -27.98 -13.32
N SER A 216 7.54 -28.36 -12.16
CA SER A 216 6.55 -27.59 -11.41
C SER A 216 7.23 -26.97 -10.19
N TYR A 217 6.90 -25.72 -9.89
CA TYR A 217 7.39 -25.00 -8.73
C TYR A 217 6.22 -24.34 -8.01
N THR A 218 6.20 -24.46 -6.70
CA THR A 218 5.20 -23.90 -5.80
C THR A 218 5.90 -23.04 -4.77
N ILE A 219 5.50 -21.77 -4.71
CA ILE A 219 6.10 -20.75 -3.87
C ILE A 219 5.08 -20.42 -2.80
N THR A 220 5.45 -20.63 -1.54
CA THR A 220 4.62 -20.31 -0.38
C THR A 220 5.19 -19.09 0.32
N ARG A 221 4.30 -18.22 0.79
CA ARG A 221 4.60 -16.97 1.49
C ARG A 221 3.70 -16.85 2.71
N ASN A 222 4.16 -16.09 3.69
CA ASN A 222 3.32 -15.71 4.82
C ASN A 222 2.81 -14.27 4.60
N PRO A 223 1.51 -14.08 4.26
CA PRO A 223 0.96 -12.73 4.14
C PRO A 223 0.99 -12.02 5.50
N PRO A 224 1.23 -10.70 5.54
CA PRO A 224 1.37 -9.95 6.79
C PRO A 224 0.08 -9.94 7.64
N ASN A 225 -1.10 -9.99 7.01
CA ASN A 225 -2.39 -10.20 7.69
C ASN A 225 -3.25 -11.24 6.97
N GLN A 226 -4.20 -11.81 7.72
CA GLN A 226 -5.18 -12.76 7.19
C GLN A 226 -6.15 -12.10 6.19
N ASP A 227 -6.47 -10.81 6.35
CA ASP A 227 -7.32 -10.04 5.42
C ASP A 227 -6.59 -9.60 4.13
N ASP A 228 -5.25 -9.50 4.15
CA ASP A 228 -4.44 -9.17 2.97
C ASP A 228 -4.31 -10.38 1.99
N SER A 229 -4.91 -11.52 2.34
CA SER A 229 -4.94 -12.74 1.51
C SER A 229 -5.70 -12.58 0.19
N GLU A 230 -6.55 -11.55 0.05
CA GLU A 230 -7.20 -11.23 -1.22
C GLU A 230 -6.23 -10.59 -2.24
N ASP A 231 -5.24 -9.83 -1.76
CA ASP A 231 -4.29 -9.09 -2.59
C ASP A 231 -2.94 -9.80 -2.73
N ILE A 232 -2.57 -10.64 -1.75
CA ILE A 232 -1.36 -11.45 -1.74
C ILE A 232 -1.75 -12.93 -1.67
N ALA A 233 -1.45 -13.68 -2.73
CA ALA A 233 -1.65 -15.12 -2.71
C ALA A 233 -0.59 -15.78 -1.82
N ALA A 234 -1.03 -16.47 -0.77
CA ALA A 234 -0.15 -17.23 0.13
C ALA A 234 0.60 -18.35 -0.62
N VAL A 235 -0.02 -18.91 -1.67
CA VAL A 235 0.59 -19.94 -2.51
C VAL A 235 0.46 -19.55 -3.96
N VAL A 236 1.59 -19.54 -4.66
CA VAL A 236 1.67 -19.24 -6.09
C VAL A 236 2.45 -20.36 -6.77
N SER A 237 1.86 -20.99 -7.78
CA SER A 237 2.47 -22.11 -8.50
C SER A 237 2.68 -21.82 -9.98
N GLY A 238 3.75 -22.36 -10.55
CA GLY A 238 3.98 -22.36 -11.99
C GLY A 238 4.54 -23.68 -12.49
N GLU A 239 4.58 -23.81 -13.82
CA GLU A 239 5.11 -25.00 -14.46
C GLU A 239 5.80 -24.64 -15.77
N LYS A 240 6.89 -25.36 -16.06
CA LYS A 240 7.60 -25.35 -17.33
C LYS A 240 7.59 -26.78 -17.87
N THR A 241 7.12 -26.95 -19.11
CA THR A 241 7.16 -28.25 -19.79
C THR A 241 8.20 -28.21 -20.90
N THR A 242 9.04 -29.23 -20.96
CA THR A 242 9.99 -29.51 -22.05
C THR A 242 9.69 -30.89 -22.61
N ASN A 243 10.11 -31.19 -23.83
CA ASN A 243 9.86 -32.49 -24.44
C ASN A 243 11.18 -33.20 -24.72
N ILE A 244 11.29 -34.45 -24.31
CA ILE A 244 12.34 -35.35 -24.79
C ILE A 244 11.99 -35.70 -26.24
N ALA A 245 12.78 -35.14 -27.16
CA ALA A 245 12.59 -35.33 -28.59
C ALA A 245 12.61 -36.81 -28.98
N ILE A 246 11.96 -37.13 -30.11
CA ILE A 246 11.97 -38.48 -30.67
C ILE A 246 13.37 -38.85 -31.14
N ASP A 247 14.12 -37.87 -31.65
CA ASP A 247 15.48 -38.05 -32.16
C ASP A 247 16.54 -38.22 -31.06
N ASP A 248 16.21 -37.86 -29.82
CA ASP A 248 17.10 -38.02 -28.67
C ASP A 248 17.09 -39.46 -28.15
N ARG A 249 17.67 -40.35 -28.96
CA ARG A 249 17.81 -41.77 -28.64
C ARG A 249 18.73 -42.00 -27.44
N GLN A 250 19.67 -41.09 -27.17
CA GLN A 250 20.61 -41.21 -26.06
C GLN A 250 19.88 -41.08 -24.73
N THR A 251 19.11 -40.00 -24.54
CA THR A 251 18.35 -39.76 -23.31
C THR A 251 17.25 -40.80 -23.12
N ARG A 252 16.55 -41.20 -24.19
CA ARG A 252 15.51 -42.24 -24.12
C ARG A 252 16.06 -43.60 -23.73
N ASN A 253 17.15 -44.06 -24.36
CA ASN A 253 17.75 -45.34 -24.04
C ASN A 253 18.33 -45.34 -22.62
N ALA A 254 18.99 -44.25 -22.21
CA ALA A 254 19.50 -44.11 -20.85
C ALA A 254 18.37 -44.21 -19.81
N LEU A 255 17.24 -43.55 -20.05
CA LEU A 255 16.07 -43.63 -19.17
C LEU A 255 15.46 -45.03 -19.16
N ILE A 256 15.32 -45.70 -20.31
CA ILE A 256 14.84 -47.10 -20.40
C ILE A 256 15.76 -48.04 -19.61
N ASP A 257 17.08 -47.86 -19.71
CA ASP A 257 18.05 -48.71 -19.03
C ASP A 257 17.97 -48.54 -17.50
N ILE A 258 17.81 -47.29 -17.03
CA ILE A 258 17.55 -46.99 -15.62
C ILE A 258 16.23 -47.63 -15.17
N LEU A 259 15.18 -47.54 -15.99
CA LEU A 259 13.88 -48.12 -15.70
C LEU A 259 13.85 -49.65 -15.83
N ASN A 260 14.77 -50.32 -16.51
CA ASN A 260 14.83 -51.79 -16.55
C ASN A 260 15.61 -52.38 -15.36
N GLY A 261 16.41 -51.56 -14.65
CA GLY A 261 17.21 -52.01 -13.51
C GLY A 261 18.31 -53.02 -13.87
N THR A 262 18.73 -53.07 -15.14
CA THR A 262 19.53 -54.15 -15.73
C THR A 262 21.05 -54.06 -15.49
N LEU A 263 21.55 -53.17 -14.61
CA LEU A 263 23.01 -52.97 -14.47
C LEU A 263 23.49 -52.76 -13.02
N ASP A 264 24.54 -53.51 -12.68
CA ASP A 264 25.21 -53.60 -11.37
C ASP A 264 26.42 -52.64 -11.23
N THR A 265 26.58 -51.63 -12.10
CA THR A 265 27.70 -50.68 -12.00
C THR A 265 27.30 -49.25 -12.36
N ARG A 266 27.44 -48.36 -11.36
CA ARG A 266 27.59 -46.89 -11.43
C ARG A 266 26.63 -46.13 -12.36
N THR A 267 25.62 -45.52 -11.74
CA THR A 267 25.04 -44.20 -12.10
C THR A 267 25.04 -43.89 -13.60
N ARG A 268 24.10 -44.47 -14.36
CA ARG A 268 23.78 -43.89 -15.66
C ARG A 268 23.06 -42.58 -15.44
N GLU A 269 23.63 -41.53 -16.01
CA GLU A 269 23.11 -40.17 -15.99
C GLU A 269 22.44 -39.89 -17.33
N PHE A 270 21.35 -39.13 -17.33
CA PHE A 270 20.80 -38.55 -18.55
C PHE A 270 20.53 -37.07 -18.35
N THR A 271 20.65 -36.28 -19.42
CA THR A 271 20.52 -34.82 -19.34
C THR A 271 19.27 -34.36 -20.06
N ILE A 272 18.43 -33.61 -19.36
CA ILE A 272 17.26 -32.93 -19.90
C ILE A 272 17.65 -31.49 -20.18
N VAL A 273 17.55 -31.09 -21.45
CA VAL A 273 17.96 -29.76 -21.91
C VAL A 273 16.84 -28.74 -21.63
N GLN A 274 17.21 -27.55 -21.16
CA GLN A 274 16.32 -26.40 -20.93
C GLN A 274 15.13 -26.65 -19.97
N LEU A 275 15.32 -27.44 -18.92
CA LEU A 275 14.23 -27.83 -18.01
C LEU A 275 13.93 -26.77 -16.94
N MET A 276 14.95 -26.33 -16.19
CA MET A 276 14.76 -25.53 -14.97
C MET A 276 14.96 -24.04 -15.27
N PRO A 277 13.97 -23.15 -15.02
CA PRO A 277 14.18 -21.70 -15.14
C PRO A 277 15.12 -21.19 -14.05
N ARG A 278 16.17 -20.46 -14.42
CA ARG A 278 17.08 -19.83 -13.44
C ARG A 278 16.47 -18.61 -12.76
N PHE A 279 15.72 -17.83 -13.52
CA PHE A 279 15.16 -16.56 -13.06
C PHE A 279 13.64 -16.62 -13.11
N LEU A 280 12.99 -16.17 -12.05
CA LEU A 280 11.53 -16.08 -11.97
C LEU A 280 11.12 -14.71 -11.43
N HIS A 281 10.12 -14.10 -12.07
CA HIS A 281 9.43 -12.92 -11.57
C HIS A 281 8.22 -13.37 -10.75
N VAL A 282 8.26 -13.10 -9.45
CA VAL A 282 7.25 -13.59 -8.50
C VAL A 282 6.37 -12.43 -8.02
N LYS A 283 5.24 -12.27 -8.72
CA LYS A 283 4.22 -11.26 -8.41
C LYS A 283 3.44 -11.62 -7.13
N PRO A 284 2.72 -10.69 -6.49
CA PRO A 284 2.03 -10.96 -5.22
C PRO A 284 0.86 -11.94 -5.37
N LYS A 285 0.12 -11.90 -6.50
CA LYS A 285 -1.07 -12.72 -6.74
C LYS A 285 -1.04 -13.54 -8.03
N ALA A 286 -0.35 -13.05 -9.05
CA ALA A 286 -0.30 -13.70 -10.35
C ALA A 286 0.70 -14.87 -10.37
N LYS A 287 0.52 -15.78 -11.33
CA LYS A 287 1.45 -16.87 -11.61
C LYS A 287 2.88 -16.31 -11.83
N PRO A 288 3.94 -17.00 -11.37
CA PRO A 288 5.30 -16.50 -11.51
C PRO A 288 5.71 -16.68 -12.96
N ASP A 289 6.22 -15.60 -13.55
CA ASP A 289 6.51 -15.50 -14.97
C ASP A 289 8.02 -15.55 -15.24
N SER A 290 8.39 -15.92 -16.47
CA SER A 290 9.76 -15.75 -16.95
C SER A 290 10.04 -14.27 -17.25
N ILE A 291 11.27 -13.83 -16.96
CA ILE A 291 11.72 -12.47 -17.24
C ILE A 291 12.19 -12.44 -18.69
N LYS A 292 11.31 -12.01 -19.60
CA LYS A 292 11.56 -11.97 -21.05
C LYS A 292 12.86 -11.25 -21.44
N ALA A 293 13.23 -10.21 -20.70
CA ALA A 293 14.48 -9.47 -20.93
C ALA A 293 15.70 -10.36 -20.66
N PHE A 294 15.69 -11.12 -19.56
CA PHE A 294 16.76 -12.05 -19.20
C PHE A 294 16.76 -13.29 -20.09
N GLU A 295 15.60 -13.77 -20.54
CA GLU A 295 15.52 -14.90 -21.49
C GLU A 295 16.26 -14.58 -22.80
N LYS A 296 16.16 -13.34 -23.29
CA LYS A 296 16.90 -12.88 -24.48
C LYS A 296 18.40 -12.71 -24.24
N ILE A 297 18.80 -12.38 -23.01
CA ILE A 297 20.21 -12.15 -22.64
C ILE A 297 20.95 -13.47 -22.43
N PHE A 298 20.37 -14.33 -21.60
CA PHE A 298 20.99 -15.61 -21.23
C PHE A 298 20.71 -16.71 -22.25
N LEU A 299 19.76 -16.52 -23.17
CA LEU A 299 19.43 -17.45 -24.26
C LEU A 299 19.33 -18.91 -23.74
N TRP A 300 20.24 -19.76 -24.18
CA TRP A 300 20.31 -21.19 -23.85
C TRP A 300 20.67 -21.47 -22.39
N ASP A 301 21.23 -20.49 -21.68
CA ASP A 301 21.60 -20.61 -20.27
C ASP A 301 20.47 -20.11 -19.33
N TYR A 302 19.40 -19.48 -19.86
CA TYR A 302 18.26 -19.04 -19.04
C TYR A 302 17.53 -20.23 -18.40
N TYR A 303 17.32 -21.29 -19.19
CA TYR A 303 16.82 -22.57 -18.70
C TYR A 303 18.00 -23.51 -18.53
N ALA A 304 18.28 -23.93 -17.31
CA ALA A 304 19.36 -24.84 -16.99
C ALA A 304 19.09 -26.26 -17.52
N ASN A 305 20.16 -26.90 -17.97
CA ASN A 305 20.16 -28.31 -18.32
C ASN A 305 20.37 -29.13 -17.04
N ILE A 306 19.48 -30.10 -16.82
CA ILE A 306 19.46 -30.90 -15.60
C ILE A 306 19.87 -32.33 -15.94
N THR A 307 20.93 -32.79 -15.29
CA THR A 307 21.42 -34.16 -15.38
C THR A 307 20.87 -34.96 -14.21
N MET A 308 20.10 -36.00 -14.52
CA MET A 308 19.42 -36.85 -13.54
C MET A 308 20.12 -38.20 -13.44
N SER A 309 20.20 -38.72 -12.21
CA SER A 309 20.75 -40.03 -11.89
C SER A 309 19.87 -40.75 -10.86
N VAL A 310 19.88 -42.08 -10.88
CA VAL A 310 19.19 -42.91 -9.87
C VAL A 310 20.22 -43.61 -9.02
N TYR A 311 20.05 -43.50 -7.71
CA TYR A 311 20.77 -44.29 -6.73
C TYR A 311 19.82 -45.35 -6.17
N GLN A 312 20.33 -46.57 -6.06
CA GLN A 312 19.60 -47.69 -5.50
C GLN A 312 20.45 -48.31 -4.40
N THR A 313 19.90 -48.45 -3.20
CA THR A 313 20.54 -49.20 -2.12
C THR A 313 19.93 -50.59 -2.03
N ARG A 314 20.80 -51.61 -1.91
CA ARG A 314 20.42 -53.00 -1.65
C ARG A 314 20.81 -53.34 -0.21
N SER A 315 20.22 -52.64 0.76
CA SER A 315 20.59 -52.82 2.18
C SER A 315 19.84 -53.99 2.86
N ILE A 316 18.72 -54.46 2.29
CA ILE A 316 17.90 -55.55 2.86
C ILE A 316 17.54 -56.52 1.72
N PRO A 317 17.65 -57.84 1.91
CA PRO A 317 17.13 -58.80 0.94
C PRO A 317 15.61 -58.60 0.79
N ASN A 318 15.16 -58.28 -0.42
CA ASN A 318 13.78 -57.97 -0.84
C ASN A 318 13.30 -56.51 -0.75
N SER A 319 14.09 -55.54 -0.27
CA SER A 319 13.72 -54.12 -0.41
C SER A 319 14.76 -53.34 -1.19
N THR A 320 14.41 -52.94 -2.40
CA THR A 320 15.18 -51.99 -3.20
C THR A 320 14.60 -50.60 -3.00
N SER A 321 15.21 -49.79 -2.13
CA SER A 321 14.90 -48.36 -2.10
C SER A 321 15.77 -47.64 -3.13
N ALA A 322 15.12 -46.80 -3.94
CA ALA A 322 15.75 -45.98 -4.94
C ALA A 322 15.34 -44.53 -4.76
N TRP A 323 16.20 -43.59 -5.13
CA TRP A 323 15.89 -42.17 -5.16
C TRP A 323 16.60 -41.51 -6.33
N TRP A 324 16.08 -40.36 -6.74
CA TRP A 324 16.65 -39.56 -7.81
C TRP A 324 17.57 -38.48 -7.27
N GLU A 325 18.70 -38.28 -7.93
CA GLU A 325 19.58 -37.13 -7.72
C GLU A 325 19.66 -36.31 -9.00
N MET A 326 19.48 -35.00 -8.85
CA MET A 326 19.59 -34.00 -9.89
C MET A 326 20.89 -33.23 -9.74
N SER A 327 21.59 -33.02 -10.84
CA SER A 327 22.80 -32.22 -10.89
C SER A 327 22.72 -31.26 -12.08
N GLU A 328 23.29 -30.07 -11.91
CA GLU A 328 23.35 -29.08 -12.96
C GLU A 328 24.71 -29.13 -13.64
N ASN A 329 24.72 -29.28 -14.96
CA ASN A 329 25.95 -29.17 -15.73
C ASN A 329 26.33 -27.68 -15.89
N ARG A 330 26.98 -27.11 -14.88
CA ARG A 330 27.49 -25.74 -14.92
C ARG A 330 28.66 -25.66 -15.90
N ARG A 331 28.42 -25.14 -17.10
CA ARG A 331 29.52 -24.74 -18.00
C ARG A 331 30.40 -23.73 -17.27
N ALA A 332 31.72 -23.92 -17.32
CA ALA A 332 32.70 -23.05 -16.67
C ALA A 332 32.64 -21.56 -17.09
N ASN A 333 31.93 -21.24 -18.18
CA ASN A 333 31.73 -19.89 -18.72
C ASN A 333 30.30 -19.34 -18.53
N GLY A 334 29.42 -20.09 -17.85
CA GLY A 334 28.06 -19.67 -17.54
C GLY A 334 28.03 -18.67 -16.38
N PHE A 335 26.98 -17.86 -16.33
CA PHE A 335 26.75 -16.87 -15.30
C PHE A 335 26.78 -17.49 -13.89
N ASN A 336 27.91 -17.33 -13.18
CA ASN A 336 28.00 -17.61 -11.76
C ASN A 336 27.36 -16.43 -11.01
N ALA A 337 26.04 -16.44 -10.90
CA ALA A 337 25.38 -15.66 -9.87
C ALA A 337 25.92 -16.19 -8.54
N SER A 338 26.86 -15.49 -7.94
CA SER A 338 27.42 -15.85 -6.65
C SER A 338 26.38 -15.55 -5.59
N CYS A 339 25.31 -16.33 -5.52
CA CYS A 339 24.53 -16.43 -4.30
C CYS A 339 25.52 -16.94 -3.23
N SER A 340 25.78 -16.14 -2.21
CA SER A 340 26.92 -16.25 -1.29
C SER A 340 26.93 -17.49 -0.37
N LEU A 341 26.20 -18.55 -0.74
CA LEU A 341 26.28 -19.86 -0.12
C LEU A 341 26.67 -20.93 -1.14
N LEU A 342 27.90 -21.42 -0.95
CA LEU A 342 28.42 -22.73 -1.34
C LEU A 342 28.46 -23.01 -2.85
N PRO A 343 29.63 -22.92 -3.50
CA PRO A 343 29.89 -23.56 -4.79
C PRO A 343 30.06 -25.08 -4.59
N SER A 344 29.10 -25.71 -3.91
CA SER A 344 29.10 -27.16 -3.70
C SER A 344 28.28 -27.80 -4.81
N ARG A 345 28.76 -28.91 -5.37
CA ARG A 345 28.11 -29.66 -6.46
C ARG A 345 26.70 -30.18 -6.10
N ASN A 346 26.29 -30.03 -4.85
CA ASN A 346 25.09 -30.62 -4.28
C ASN A 346 23.89 -29.66 -4.26
N TYR A 347 24.02 -28.44 -4.79
CA TYR A 347 22.93 -27.47 -4.82
C TYR A 347 22.69 -26.90 -6.22
N MET A 348 21.43 -26.70 -6.54
CA MET A 348 20.97 -25.98 -7.72
C MET A 348 20.24 -24.72 -7.29
N THR A 349 20.54 -23.61 -7.95
CA THR A 349 20.07 -22.30 -7.48
C THR A 349 19.09 -21.71 -8.48
N MET A 350 17.93 -21.29 -7.99
CA MET A 350 17.01 -20.41 -8.71
C MET A 350 17.02 -19.03 -8.07
N ILE A 351 16.78 -17.98 -8.86
CA ILE A 351 16.81 -16.59 -8.42
C ILE A 351 15.42 -15.98 -8.64
N PHE A 352 14.80 -15.54 -7.55
CA PHE A 352 13.45 -15.01 -7.53
C PHE A 352 13.50 -13.50 -7.34
N PHE A 353 12.83 -12.79 -8.24
CA PHE A 353 12.58 -11.35 -8.14
C PHE A 353 11.18 -11.17 -7.58
N ASN A 354 11.09 -10.86 -6.29
CA ASN A 354 9.79 -10.71 -5.62
C ASN A 354 9.32 -9.27 -5.69
N ASP A 355 8.09 -9.06 -6.15
CA ASP A 355 7.46 -7.75 -6.09
C ASP A 355 7.18 -7.36 -4.63
N LYS A 356 7.45 -6.10 -4.32
CA LYS A 356 7.18 -5.54 -3.00
C LYS A 356 5.69 -5.45 -2.74
N ILE A 357 5.33 -5.48 -1.47
CA ILE A 357 3.95 -5.38 -1.00
C ILE A 357 3.74 -4.10 -0.19
N SER A 358 2.52 -3.57 -0.23
CA SER A 358 2.16 -2.44 0.63
C SER A 358 2.12 -2.93 2.08
N PRO A 359 2.63 -2.16 3.06
CA PRO A 359 2.48 -2.50 4.46
C PRO A 359 1.01 -2.69 4.82
N ALA A 360 0.75 -3.62 5.75
CA ALA A 360 -0.57 -3.90 6.34
C ALA A 360 -1.41 -2.65 6.64
N ASN A 361 -0.81 -1.63 7.23
CA ASN A 361 -1.52 -0.41 7.65
C ASN A 361 -1.98 0.48 6.49
N ILE A 362 -1.43 0.26 5.29
CA ILE A 362 -1.60 1.13 4.11
C ILE A 362 -2.19 0.33 2.93
N SER A 363 -2.45 -0.97 3.09
CA SER A 363 -3.01 -1.83 2.03
C SER A 363 -4.37 -1.34 1.50
N PHE A 364 -5.14 -0.62 2.33
CA PHE A 364 -6.38 0.05 1.92
C PHE A 364 -6.18 1.10 0.81
N LEU A 365 -5.04 1.79 0.73
CA LEU A 365 -4.77 2.78 -0.31
C LEU A 365 -4.65 2.14 -1.69
N THR A 366 -4.02 0.96 -1.75
CA THR A 366 -3.91 0.15 -2.97
C THR A 366 -5.26 -0.43 -3.40
N ARG A 367 -6.17 -0.72 -2.47
CA ARG A 367 -7.48 -1.33 -2.73
C ARG A 367 -8.54 -0.34 -3.22
N TYR A 368 -8.69 0.81 -2.57
CA TYR A 368 -9.70 1.82 -2.91
C TYR A 368 -9.26 2.80 -4.01
N GLY A 369 -7.99 2.73 -4.41
CA GLY A 369 -7.42 3.61 -5.42
C GLY A 369 -7.10 4.98 -4.84
N ILE A 370 -5.81 5.32 -4.89
CA ILE A 370 -5.24 6.61 -4.48
C ILE A 370 -6.02 7.81 -5.06
N VAL A 371 -6.46 7.70 -6.32
CA VAL A 371 -7.22 8.74 -7.01
C VAL A 371 -8.61 8.94 -6.38
N GLY A 372 -9.28 7.88 -5.96
CA GLY A 372 -10.60 7.96 -5.33
C GLY A 372 -10.53 8.69 -3.99
N ILE A 373 -9.58 8.29 -3.15
CA ILE A 373 -9.34 8.94 -1.84
C ILE A 373 -8.97 10.41 -2.01
N TYR A 374 -8.11 10.71 -2.99
CA TYR A 374 -7.75 12.09 -3.34
C TYR A 374 -8.98 12.93 -3.69
N ILE A 375 -9.81 12.46 -4.62
CA ILE A 375 -11.01 13.18 -5.05
C ILE A 375 -11.95 13.39 -3.86
N SER A 376 -12.19 12.38 -3.03
CA SER A 376 -13.07 12.49 -1.86
C SER A 376 -12.59 13.56 -0.88
N ILE A 377 -11.31 13.52 -0.49
CA ILE A 377 -10.73 14.49 0.46
C ILE A 377 -10.81 15.91 -0.12
N VAL A 378 -10.37 16.10 -1.36
CA VAL A 378 -10.37 17.41 -2.00
C VAL A 378 -11.80 17.95 -2.16
N SER A 379 -12.77 17.11 -2.54
CA SER A 379 -14.18 17.51 -2.66
C SER A 379 -14.81 17.93 -1.34
N VAL A 380 -14.51 17.22 -0.24
CA VAL A 380 -15.00 17.59 1.10
C VAL A 380 -14.45 18.95 1.51
N PHE A 381 -13.14 19.15 1.39
CA PHE A 381 -12.51 20.42 1.74
C PHE A 381 -12.94 21.58 0.82
N ALA A 382 -13.11 21.34 -0.47
CA ALA A 382 -13.63 22.34 -1.41
C ALA A 382 -15.07 22.75 -1.04
N SER A 383 -15.91 21.78 -0.67
CA SER A 383 -17.29 22.05 -0.22
C SER A 383 -17.30 22.86 1.08
N PHE A 384 -16.43 22.50 2.04
CA PHE A 384 -16.26 23.25 3.28
C PHE A 384 -15.81 24.69 3.03
N LEU A 385 -14.74 24.90 2.24
CA LEU A 385 -14.24 26.23 1.89
C LEU A 385 -15.32 27.06 1.16
N ARG A 386 -16.11 26.42 0.29
CA ARG A 386 -17.23 27.08 -0.39
C ARG A 386 -18.28 27.57 0.60
N GLY A 387 -18.63 26.77 1.60
CA GLY A 387 -19.56 27.18 2.66
C GLY A 387 -19.07 28.38 3.48
N GLN A 388 -17.77 28.40 3.80
CA GLN A 388 -17.17 29.48 4.61
C GLN A 388 -16.96 30.79 3.82
N LEU A 389 -16.56 30.71 2.54
CA LEU A 389 -16.26 31.88 1.72
C LEU A 389 -17.47 32.43 0.96
N PHE A 390 -18.39 31.55 0.55
CA PHE A 390 -19.49 31.86 -0.35
C PHE A 390 -20.83 31.41 0.28
N GLY A 391 -21.24 32.12 1.32
CA GLY A 391 -22.52 31.90 2.02
C GLY A 391 -23.04 33.10 2.80
N THR A 392 -22.29 34.21 2.80
CA THR A 392 -22.50 35.36 3.69
C THR A 392 -23.76 36.16 3.37
N THR A 393 -24.33 36.05 2.16
CA THR A 393 -25.47 36.89 1.74
C THR A 393 -26.70 36.76 2.62
N LYS A 394 -26.95 35.55 3.17
CA LYS A 394 -28.09 35.29 4.06
C LYS A 394 -27.86 35.83 5.47
N THR A 395 -26.61 35.98 5.88
CA THR A 395 -26.24 36.37 7.25
C THR A 395 -25.92 37.85 7.38
N ILE A 396 -25.86 38.62 6.28
CA ILE A 396 -25.57 40.08 6.29
C ILE A 396 -26.43 40.84 7.31
N MET A 397 -27.74 40.53 7.39
CA MET A 397 -28.65 41.22 8.32
C MET A 397 -28.29 41.04 9.80
N PHE A 398 -27.53 40.00 10.13
CA PHE A 398 -27.10 39.67 11.49
C PHE A 398 -25.61 39.96 11.71
N ASP A 399 -24.77 39.84 10.68
CA ASP A 399 -23.32 40.01 10.78
C ASP A 399 -22.87 41.47 10.56
N GLU A 400 -23.64 42.31 9.87
CA GLU A 400 -23.27 43.70 9.57
C GLU A 400 -24.06 44.71 10.43
N LEU A 401 -23.93 44.57 11.76
CA LEU A 401 -24.56 45.48 12.73
C LEU A 401 -23.59 46.59 13.15
N PRO A 402 -23.94 47.89 13.02
CA PRO A 402 -23.02 49.01 13.28
C PRO A 402 -22.53 49.08 14.74
N GLN A 403 -23.45 49.15 15.69
CA GLN A 403 -23.14 49.22 17.12
C GLN A 403 -23.97 48.17 17.88
N VAL A 404 -23.31 47.28 18.63
CA VAL A 404 -23.97 46.14 19.29
C VAL A 404 -24.01 46.26 20.81
N ASP A 405 -23.75 47.44 21.37
CA ASP A 405 -23.64 47.63 22.82
C ASP A 405 -24.95 47.40 23.57
N ALA A 406 -26.05 47.96 23.07
CA ALA A 406 -27.38 47.78 23.68
C ALA A 406 -27.77 46.29 23.70
N LEU A 407 -27.49 45.59 22.60
CA LEU A 407 -27.75 44.16 22.48
C LEU A 407 -26.86 43.32 23.40
N TRP A 408 -25.58 43.69 23.51
CA TRP A 408 -24.64 43.04 24.43
C TRP A 408 -25.06 43.19 25.90
N TYR A 409 -25.46 44.39 26.32
CA TYR A 409 -25.95 44.61 27.69
C TYR A 409 -27.23 43.81 27.93
N PHE A 410 -28.17 43.85 27.00
CA PHE A 410 -29.42 43.08 27.09
C PHE A 410 -29.17 41.57 27.22
N LEU A 411 -28.22 41.02 26.45
CA LEU A 411 -27.80 39.62 26.59
C LEU A 411 -27.15 39.35 27.95
N THR A 412 -26.30 40.26 28.42
CA THR A 412 -25.66 40.13 29.74
C THR A 412 -26.69 40.17 30.87
N ASP A 413 -27.75 40.97 30.73
CA ASP A 413 -28.86 41.04 31.68
C ASP A 413 -29.62 39.70 31.77
N ILE A 414 -29.82 39.00 30.64
CA ILE A 414 -30.40 37.64 30.62
C ILE A 414 -29.52 36.68 31.45
N TYR A 415 -28.20 36.70 31.25
CA TYR A 415 -27.28 35.88 32.06
C TYR A 415 -27.30 36.28 33.54
N LEU A 416 -27.48 37.57 33.85
CA LEU A 416 -27.58 38.04 35.22
C LEU A 416 -28.88 37.56 35.88
N LEU A 417 -30.02 37.62 35.21
CA LEU A 417 -31.30 37.11 35.73
C LEU A 417 -31.22 35.63 36.10
N ARG A 418 -30.48 34.83 35.32
CA ARG A 418 -30.19 33.43 35.63
C ARG A 418 -29.41 33.26 36.94
N THR A 419 -28.42 34.11 37.20
CA THR A 419 -27.66 34.07 38.47
C THR A 419 -28.51 34.49 39.68
N VAL A 420 -29.51 35.34 39.47
CA VAL A 420 -30.44 35.82 40.51
C VAL A 420 -31.61 34.84 40.71
N ARG A 421 -31.80 33.86 39.81
CA ARG A 421 -32.88 32.86 39.81
C ARG A 421 -34.29 33.43 39.59
N GLU A 422 -34.38 34.57 38.89
CA GLU A 422 -35.65 35.17 38.46
C GLU A 422 -36.07 34.61 37.09
N HIS A 423 -36.53 33.36 37.10
CA HIS A 423 -36.81 32.56 35.91
C HIS A 423 -37.98 33.09 35.06
N GLU A 424 -38.98 33.71 35.67
CA GLU A 424 -40.11 34.31 34.94
C GLU A 424 -39.63 35.49 34.07
N ILE A 425 -38.81 36.36 34.65
CA ILE A 425 -38.23 37.51 33.94
C ILE A 425 -37.20 37.05 32.90
N GLU A 426 -36.44 35.97 33.18
CA GLU A 426 -35.54 35.35 32.20
C GLU A 426 -36.29 34.95 30.92
N ALA A 427 -37.45 34.31 31.05
CA ALA A 427 -38.29 33.90 29.92
C ALA A 427 -38.83 35.12 29.15
N ASP A 428 -39.35 36.13 29.84
CA ASP A 428 -39.86 37.37 29.21
C ASP A 428 -38.77 38.11 28.42
N PHE A 429 -37.55 38.17 28.96
CA PHE A 429 -36.42 38.80 28.28
C PHE A 429 -35.97 37.99 27.06
N PHE A 430 -36.01 36.66 27.14
CA PHE A 430 -35.71 35.81 26.00
C PHE A 430 -36.74 35.98 24.87
N ASP A 431 -38.04 36.00 25.19
CA ASP A 431 -39.09 36.26 24.20
C ASP A 431 -38.91 37.61 23.51
N ARG A 432 -38.49 38.63 24.27
CA ARG A 432 -38.15 39.94 23.73
C ARG A 432 -36.89 39.90 22.85
N LEU A 433 -35.87 39.12 23.20
CA LEU A 433 -34.69 38.89 22.36
C LEU A 433 -35.09 38.32 21.00
N ILE A 434 -35.92 37.28 21.02
CA ILE A 434 -36.42 36.63 19.79
C ILE A 434 -37.25 37.61 18.96
N TYR A 435 -38.10 38.44 19.59
CA TYR A 435 -38.83 39.49 18.87
C TYR A 435 -37.90 40.46 18.13
N ILE A 436 -36.80 40.89 18.77
CA ILE A 436 -35.79 41.77 18.15
C ILE A 436 -35.17 41.08 16.93
N TYR A 437 -34.74 39.82 17.06
CA TYR A 437 -34.11 39.07 15.97
C TYR A 437 -35.08 38.68 14.84
N ARG A 438 -36.38 38.57 15.13
CA ARG A 438 -37.42 38.28 14.14
C ARG A 438 -37.76 39.48 13.26
N ASN A 439 -37.53 40.71 13.74
CA ASN A 439 -37.84 41.93 13.00
C ASN A 439 -36.57 42.74 12.67
N PRO A 440 -36.08 42.71 11.42
CA PRO A 440 -34.84 43.39 11.04
C PRO A 440 -34.89 44.91 11.24
N GLN A 441 -36.06 45.54 11.17
CA GLN A 441 -36.20 46.99 11.42
C GLN A 441 -35.96 47.33 12.90
N VAL A 442 -36.45 46.46 13.79
CA VAL A 442 -36.23 46.61 15.24
C VAL A 442 -34.76 46.35 15.57
N LEU A 443 -34.17 45.30 15.00
CA LEU A 443 -32.75 45.00 15.15
C LEU A 443 -31.89 46.21 14.74
N LEU A 444 -32.14 46.80 13.57
CA LEU A 444 -31.44 48.00 13.10
C LEU A 444 -31.62 49.20 14.03
N TYR A 445 -32.82 49.39 14.58
CA TYR A 445 -33.08 50.45 15.55
C TYR A 445 -32.26 50.27 16.84
N TRP A 446 -32.13 49.03 17.32
CA TRP A 446 -31.32 48.68 18.48
C TRP A 446 -29.82 48.80 18.24
N THR A 447 -29.37 48.67 16.99
CA THR A 447 -27.94 48.67 16.63
C THR A 447 -27.46 49.91 15.89
N ARG A 448 -28.27 50.97 15.87
CA ARG A 448 -27.90 52.24 15.23
C ARG A 448 -26.73 52.90 15.95
N GLU A 449 -25.89 53.59 15.20
CA GLU A 449 -24.85 54.45 15.79
C GLU A 449 -25.53 55.58 16.56
N THR A 450 -25.22 55.72 17.85
CA THR A 450 -25.61 56.91 18.59
C THR A 450 -24.71 58.06 18.16
N THR A 451 -25.20 58.91 17.25
CA THR A 451 -24.55 60.19 16.95
C THR A 451 -24.68 61.08 18.17
N ASN A 452 -23.75 60.96 19.12
CA ASN A 452 -23.49 62.03 20.05
C ASN A 452 -22.83 63.14 19.23
N THR A 453 -23.65 64.06 18.74
CA THR A 453 -23.18 65.37 18.28
C THR A 453 -22.42 66.02 19.43
N GLN A 454 -21.10 66.01 19.33
CA GLN A 454 -20.22 66.98 20.00
C GLN A 454 -19.82 68.05 18.99
#